data_AF-A0A968DP38-F1
#
_entry.id   AF-A0A968DP38-F1
#
_cell.length_a   1.000
_cell.length_b   1.000
_cell.length_c   1.000
_cell.angle_alpha   90.00
_cell.angle_beta   90.00
_cell.angle_gamma   90.00
#
_symmetry.space_group_name_H-M   'P 1'
#
loop_
_entity.id
_entity.type
_entity.pdbx_description
1 polymer ?
#
loop_
_entity_poly.entity_id
_entity_poly.type
_entity_poly.pdbx_seq_one_letter_code
_entity_poly.pdbx_strand_id
1 'polypeptide(L)'
;TEVALQLQAERGLTMIHPFDDPFVIAGQGTIGLEIFKECPNIDSVIVPLSGGGLLGGIALALKSINPTIRTIGVSMDKGAAMVESLAAGKVVEIVEEPSLADALVG
;
A
#
# COMPACT_ATOMS: atom_id res chain seq x y z
N THR A 1 13.04 -12.32 -4.45
CA THR A 1 11.99 -12.71 -5.41
C THR A 1 12.37 -13.93 -6.25
N GLU A 2 13.60 -14.03 -6.77
CA GLU A 2 14.03 -15.12 -7.65
C GLU A 2 13.81 -16.54 -7.08
N VAL A 3 14.24 -16.79 -5.83
CA VAL A 3 14.02 -18.09 -5.16
C VAL A 3 12.54 -18.42 -5.01
N ALA A 4 11.69 -17.42 -4.74
CA ALA A 4 10.25 -17.62 -4.62
C ALA A 4 9.62 -18.03 -5.96
N LEU A 5 10.02 -17.38 -7.07
CA LEU A 5 9.58 -17.72 -8.41
C LEU A 5 10.05 -19.12 -8.85
N GLN A 6 11.27 -19.50 -8.49
CA GLN A 6 11.78 -20.84 -8.76
C GLN A 6 10.96 -21.90 -8.02
N LEU A 7 10.73 -21.73 -6.71
CA LEU A 7 9.93 -22.66 -5.91
C LEU A 7 8.48 -22.75 -6.39
N GLN A 8 7.92 -21.63 -6.85
CA GLN A 8 6.59 -21.58 -7.46
C GLN A 8 6.52 -22.53 -8.67
N ALA A 9 7.47 -22.40 -9.60
CA ALA A 9 7.53 -23.21 -10.81
C ALA A 9 7.83 -24.70 -10.52
N GLU A 10 8.79 -24.99 -9.64
CA GLU A 10 9.21 -26.37 -9.34
C GLU A 10 8.16 -27.17 -8.59
N ARG A 11 7.38 -26.52 -7.72
CA ARG A 11 6.48 -27.20 -6.77
C ARG A 11 5.00 -26.91 -7.02
N GLY A 12 4.67 -26.11 -8.03
CA GLY A 12 3.28 -25.74 -8.34
C GLY A 12 2.62 -24.92 -7.22
N LEU A 13 3.38 -24.05 -6.55
CA LEU A 13 2.85 -23.22 -5.47
C LEU A 13 2.12 -21.98 -6.00
N THR A 14 1.26 -21.40 -5.18
CA THR A 14 0.63 -20.10 -5.45
C THR A 14 1.46 -19.00 -4.83
N MET A 15 1.85 -17.99 -5.63
CA MET A 15 2.50 -16.79 -5.12
C MET A 15 1.46 -15.89 -4.44
N ILE A 16 1.74 -15.48 -3.21
CA ILE A 16 0.93 -14.50 -2.49
C ILE A 16 1.71 -13.18 -2.49
N HIS A 17 1.21 -12.18 -3.20
CA HIS A 17 1.86 -10.87 -3.26
C HIS A 17 1.69 -10.13 -1.94
N PRO A 18 2.70 -9.37 -1.48
CA PRO A 18 2.61 -8.63 -0.22
C PRO A 18 1.68 -7.40 -0.30
N PHE A 19 1.40 -6.88 -1.49
CA PHE A 19 0.54 -5.69 -1.67
C PHE A 19 -0.21 -5.64 -3.01
N ASP A 20 0.42 -6.08 -4.11
CA ASP A 20 -0.13 -5.94 -5.47
C ASP A 20 -1.06 -7.12 -5.83
N ASP A 21 -2.09 -7.31 -5.03
CA ASP A 21 -3.13 -8.33 -5.26
C ASP A 21 -4.50 -7.77 -4.81
N PRO A 22 -5.56 -7.92 -5.61
CA PRO A 22 -6.89 -7.39 -5.27
C PRO A 22 -7.46 -7.89 -3.94
N PHE A 23 -7.21 -9.14 -3.55
CA PHE A 23 -7.69 -9.69 -2.27
C PHE A 23 -6.86 -9.17 -1.10
N VAL A 24 -5.55 -9.00 -1.29
CA VAL A 24 -4.69 -8.36 -0.29
C VAL A 24 -5.13 -6.92 -0.05
N ILE A 25 -5.36 -6.15 -1.12
CA ILE A 25 -5.85 -4.76 -1.05
C ILE A 25 -7.22 -4.69 -0.36
N ALA A 26 -8.16 -5.55 -0.76
CA ALA A 26 -9.48 -5.61 -0.14
C ALA A 26 -9.41 -5.95 1.35
N GLY A 27 -8.52 -6.88 1.73
CA GLY A 27 -8.24 -7.22 3.12
C GLY A 27 -7.75 -6.01 3.92
N GLN A 28 -6.83 -5.20 3.37
CA GLN A 28 -6.37 -3.99 4.06
C GLN A 28 -7.49 -2.94 4.19
N GLY A 29 -8.43 -2.92 3.26
CA GLY A 29 -9.58 -2.01 3.28
C GLY A 29 -10.54 -2.21 4.44
N THR A 30 -10.52 -3.37 5.12
CA THR A 30 -11.35 -3.57 6.32
C THR A 30 -10.98 -2.61 7.44
N ILE A 31 -9.71 -2.20 7.53
CA ILE A 31 -9.25 -1.15 8.46
C ILE A 31 -9.99 0.17 8.19
N GLY A 32 -10.21 0.52 6.92
CA GLY A 32 -10.98 1.72 6.56
C GLY A 32 -12.45 1.65 7.02
N LEU A 33 -13.06 0.47 6.97
CA LEU A 33 -14.42 0.24 7.49
C LEU A 33 -14.48 0.39 9.01
N GLU A 34 -13.48 -0.14 9.71
CA GLU A 34 -13.36 -0.03 11.17
C GLU A 34 -13.14 1.43 11.60
N ILE A 35 -12.22 2.16 10.95
CA ILE A 35 -11.99 3.59 11.18
C ILE A 35 -13.28 4.38 11.04
N PHE A 36 -14.04 4.19 9.96
CA PHE A 36 -15.28 4.95 9.75
C PHE A 36 -16.36 4.59 10.77
N LYS A 37 -16.45 3.31 11.17
CA LYS A 37 -17.38 2.86 12.20
C LYS A 37 -17.10 3.53 13.56
N GLU A 38 -15.83 3.66 13.93
CA GLU A 38 -15.42 4.26 15.20
C GLU A 38 -15.38 5.79 15.16
N CYS A 39 -15.09 6.38 13.99
CA CYS A 39 -15.03 7.81 13.77
C CYS A 39 -15.81 8.23 12.51
N PRO A 40 -17.16 8.32 12.57
CA PRO A 40 -17.98 8.62 11.38
C PRO A 40 -17.77 10.02 10.79
N ASN A 41 -17.25 10.96 11.59
CA ASN A 41 -16.98 12.34 11.17
C ASN A 41 -15.51 12.57 10.81
N ILE A 42 -14.77 11.52 10.46
CA ILE A 42 -13.35 11.63 10.12
C ILE A 42 -13.14 12.51 8.88
N ASP A 43 -12.30 13.53 8.99
CA ASP A 43 -11.96 14.40 7.85
C ASP A 43 -10.78 13.89 7.04
N SER A 44 -9.82 13.22 7.70
CA SER A 44 -8.55 12.82 7.09
C SER A 44 -7.93 11.62 7.80
N VAL A 45 -7.32 10.72 7.02
CA VAL A 45 -6.58 9.55 7.50
C VAL A 45 -5.16 9.58 6.93
N ILE A 46 -4.17 9.37 7.79
CA ILE A 46 -2.75 9.32 7.44
C ILE A 46 -2.31 7.85 7.50
N VAL A 47 -1.72 7.35 6.42
CA VAL A 47 -1.37 5.92 6.28
C VAL A 47 0.08 5.79 5.80
N PRO A 48 0.89 4.89 6.39
CA PRO A 48 2.20 4.55 5.85
C PRO A 48 2.12 4.08 4.39
N LEU A 49 3.07 4.50 3.57
CA LEU A 49 3.07 4.27 2.13
C LEU A 49 4.40 3.67 1.65
N SER A 50 4.28 2.45 1.11
CA SER A 50 5.29 1.71 0.33
C SER A 50 4.63 1.28 -0.99
N GLY A 51 4.48 -0.02 -1.27
CA GLY A 51 3.82 -0.58 -2.47
C GLY A 51 2.32 -0.28 -2.60
N GLY A 52 1.74 0.43 -1.63
CA GLY A 52 0.41 1.03 -1.76
C GLY A 52 -0.78 0.14 -1.36
N GLY A 53 -0.59 -1.14 -1.05
CA GLY A 53 -1.70 -2.04 -0.70
C GLY A 53 -2.53 -1.56 0.51
N LEU A 54 -1.88 -1.10 1.58
CA LEU A 54 -2.55 -0.58 2.78
C LEU A 54 -3.32 0.72 2.50
N LEU A 55 -2.63 1.74 1.97
CA LEU A 55 -3.26 3.03 1.63
C LEU A 55 -4.37 2.84 0.59
N GLY A 56 -4.15 2.01 -0.44
CA GLY A 56 -5.11 1.72 -1.49
C GLY A 56 -6.37 1.07 -0.96
N GLY A 57 -6.23 0.06 -0.09
CA GLY A 57 -7.37 -0.60 0.55
C GLY A 57 -8.17 0.36 1.44
N ILE A 58 -7.50 1.07 2.35
CA ILE A 58 -8.14 2.03 3.25
C ILE A 58 -8.82 3.14 2.45
N ALA A 59 -8.15 3.68 1.43
CA ALA A 59 -8.71 4.74 0.60
C ALA A 59 -9.92 4.27 -0.20
N LEU A 60 -9.88 3.06 -0.78
CA LEU A 60 -11.02 2.48 -1.47
C LEU A 60 -12.24 2.40 -0.56
N ALA A 61 -12.09 1.87 0.66
CA ALA A 61 -13.18 1.75 1.62
C ALA A 61 -13.75 3.14 2.00
N LEU A 62 -12.89 4.06 2.45
CA LEU A 62 -13.33 5.38 2.93
C LEU A 62 -13.94 6.24 1.82
N LYS A 63 -13.32 6.28 0.63
CA LYS A 63 -13.80 7.08 -0.49
C LYS A 63 -15.12 6.55 -1.07
N SER A 64 -15.37 5.25 -0.95
CA SER A 64 -16.65 4.65 -1.35
C SER A 64 -17.80 5.06 -0.42
N ILE A 65 -17.50 5.29 0.87
CA ILE A 65 -18.48 5.75 1.87
C ILE A 65 -18.67 7.27 1.79
N ASN A 66 -17.57 8.01 1.82
CA ASN A 66 -17.57 9.46 1.71
C ASN A 66 -16.32 9.94 0.93
N PRO A 67 -16.48 10.42 -0.32
CA PRO A 67 -15.36 10.81 -1.16
C PRO A 67 -14.62 12.07 -0.66
N THR A 68 -15.19 12.84 0.27
CA THR A 68 -14.55 14.04 0.82
C THR A 68 -13.45 13.72 1.84
N ILE A 69 -13.46 12.54 2.46
CA ILE A 69 -12.44 12.10 3.43
C ILE A 69 -11.07 12.09 2.76
N ARG A 70 -10.10 12.82 3.29
CA ARG A 70 -8.75 12.85 2.71
C ARG A 70 -7.94 11.63 3.16
N THR A 71 -7.22 11.03 2.24
CA THR A 71 -6.34 9.87 2.51
C THR A 71 -4.93 10.27 2.12
N ILE A 72 -4.03 10.32 3.09
CA ILE A 72 -2.69 10.89 2.93
C ILE A 72 -1.67 9.78 3.17
N GLY A 73 -0.93 9.43 2.12
CA GLY A 73 0.20 8.52 2.23
C GLY A 73 1.42 9.22 2.81
N VAL A 74 2.15 8.55 3.71
CA VAL A 74 3.41 9.04 4.26
C VAL A 74 4.51 8.02 4.03
N SER A 75 5.61 8.47 3.44
CA SER A 75 6.79 7.66 3.20
C SER A 75 8.03 8.39 3.72
N MET A 76 9.18 7.75 3.57
CA MET A 76 10.48 8.27 4.01
C MET A 76 10.90 9.34 3.01
N ASP A 77 11.72 10.31 3.43
CA ASP A 77 12.25 11.30 2.49
C ASP A 77 13.13 10.64 1.41
N LYS A 78 13.85 9.59 1.80
CA LYS A 78 14.67 8.76 0.91
C LYS A 78 13.99 7.42 0.68
N GLY A 79 13.97 6.92 -0.56
CA GLY A 79 13.32 5.65 -0.85
C GLY A 79 11.81 5.76 -1.12
N ALA A 80 11.30 6.95 -1.48
CA ALA A 80 9.87 7.18 -1.67
C ALA A 80 9.36 6.77 -3.07
N ALA A 81 9.43 5.49 -3.46
CA ALA A 81 9.11 5.05 -4.83
C ALA A 81 7.74 5.49 -5.32
N MET A 82 6.73 5.48 -4.45
CA MET A 82 5.38 5.90 -4.83
C MET A 82 5.33 7.40 -5.15
N VAL A 83 6.04 8.24 -4.40
CA VAL A 83 6.09 9.70 -4.66
C VAL A 83 6.75 9.97 -6.01
N GLU A 84 7.90 9.34 -6.25
CA GLU A 84 8.63 9.45 -7.52
C GLU A 84 7.81 8.89 -8.70
N SER A 85 7.13 7.76 -8.50
CA SER A 85 6.28 7.15 -9.52
C SER A 85 5.08 8.02 -9.90
N LEU A 86 4.46 8.67 -8.90
CA LEU A 86 3.36 9.61 -9.13
C LEU A 86 3.84 10.85 -9.88
N ALA A 87 5.01 11.39 -9.53
CA ALA A 87 5.62 12.53 -10.22
C ALA A 87 5.98 12.19 -11.68
N ALA A 88 6.47 10.98 -11.93
CA ALA A 88 6.82 10.48 -13.26
C ALA A 88 5.60 10.03 -14.10
N GLY A 89 4.43 9.84 -13.48
CA GLY A 89 3.22 9.31 -14.11
C GLY A 89 3.30 7.83 -14.48
N LYS A 90 4.30 7.10 -13.97
CA LYS A 90 4.51 5.67 -14.19
C LYS A 90 5.34 5.09 -13.05
N VAL A 91 5.26 3.78 -12.84
CA VAL A 91 6.13 3.10 -11.88
C VAL A 91 7.59 3.32 -12.27
N VAL A 92 8.41 3.75 -11.31
CA VAL A 92 9.85 3.90 -11.45
C VAL A 92 10.58 3.05 -10.41
N GLU A 93 11.72 2.52 -10.79
CA GLU A 93 12.65 1.89 -9.85
C GLU A 93 13.50 2.98 -9.20
N ILE A 94 13.70 2.85 -7.90
CA ILE A 94 14.60 3.73 -7.15
C ILE A 94 15.61 2.88 -6.37
N VAL A 95 16.69 3.53 -5.93
CA VAL A 95 17.64 2.90 -5.03
C VAL A 95 17.08 2.98 -3.62
N GLU A 96 16.83 1.82 -3.02
CA GLU A 96 16.46 1.75 -1.60
C GLU A 96 17.65 2.15 -0.72
N GLU A 97 17.39 2.99 0.28
CA GLU A 97 18.36 3.36 1.31
C GLU A 97 17.96 2.79 2.67
N PRO A 98 18.91 2.39 3.52
CA PRO A 98 18.62 1.95 4.87
C PRO A 98 17.84 3.01 5.66
N SER A 99 16.77 2.58 6.31
CA SER A 99 15.89 3.43 7.12
C SER A 99 15.43 2.67 8.36
N LEU A 100 15.02 3.41 9.40
CA LEU A 100 14.29 2.82 10.53
C LEU A 100 12.91 2.30 10.12
N ALA A 101 12.39 2.76 8.98
CA ALA A 101 11.15 2.29 8.39
C ALA A 101 11.42 1.18 7.36
N ASP A 102 11.98 0.07 7.84
CA ASP A 102 12.36 -1.10 7.04
C ASP A 102 11.18 -1.73 6.27
N ALA A 103 9.98 -1.69 6.84
CA ALA A 103 8.76 -2.19 6.18
C ALA A 103 8.14 -1.23 5.16
N LEU A 104 8.75 -0.06 4.93
CA LEU A 104 8.24 0.96 4.01
C LEU A 104 9.15 1.19 2.79
N VAL A 105 10.14 0.33 2.61
CA VAL A 105 10.93 0.25 1.37
C VAL A 105 10.03 -0.13 0.19
N GLY A 106 10.40 0.31 -1.01
CA GLY A 106 9.69 0.03 -2.25
C GLY A 106 10.31 0.80 -3.39
#